data_AF-A0A518BSI8-F1
#
_entry.id   AF-A0A518BSI8-F1
#
_cell.length_a   1.000
_cell.length_b   1.000
_cell.length_c   1.000
_cell.angle_alpha   90.00
_cell.angle_beta   90.00
_cell.angle_gamma   90.00
#
_symmetry.space_group_name_H-M   'P 1'
#
loop_
_entity.id
_entity.type
_entity.pdbx_description
1 polymer ?
#
loop_
_entity_poly.entity_id
_entity_poly.type
_entity_poly.pdbx_seq_one_letter_code
_entity_poly.pdbx_strand_id
1 'polypeptide(L)'
;MKRPIEPAAIAVLLVLLGVVQMAASLVGSRPFGDGSRMLWASPAPGWSPGLGDQRIPITVSQIFLQWRGQDGEYEAVELDAERLARLRGPAPRRALYRLALARGPELVSDPSRRDEFRALLEYALCGERPLLAELGIDPASVAGEVSLQYQRVVEREDDGGPIVIEAPCP
;
A
#
# COMPACT_ATOMS: atom_id res chain seq x y z
N MET A 1 -47.57 -7.11 0.06
CA MET A 1 -47.56 -6.69 -1.37
C MET A 1 -46.42 -5.69 -1.57
N LYS A 2 -45.29 -6.08 -2.18
CA LYS A 2 -44.18 -5.14 -2.47
C LYS A 2 -44.39 -4.58 -3.88
N ARG A 3 -44.52 -3.26 -4.01
CA ARG A 3 -44.61 -2.61 -5.34
C ARG A 3 -43.22 -2.62 -5.98
N PRO A 4 -43.08 -2.98 -7.27
CA PRO A 4 -41.80 -2.88 -7.97
C PRO A 4 -41.39 -1.42 -8.05
N ILE A 5 -40.13 -1.13 -7.76
CA ILE A 5 -39.56 0.21 -7.90
C ILE A 5 -39.34 0.46 -9.38
N GLU A 6 -39.92 1.53 -9.92
CA GLU A 6 -39.72 1.90 -11.31
C GLU A 6 -38.27 2.38 -11.54
N PRO A 7 -37.61 1.96 -12.63
CA PRO A 7 -36.21 2.32 -12.89
C PRO A 7 -36.01 3.84 -13.02
N ALA A 8 -37.06 4.57 -13.42
CA ALA A 8 -37.06 6.03 -13.45
C ALA A 8 -36.88 6.65 -12.05
N ALA A 9 -37.52 6.07 -11.03
CA ALA A 9 -37.38 6.54 -9.65
C ALA A 9 -35.95 6.36 -9.13
N ILE A 10 -35.29 5.26 -9.52
CA ILE A 10 -33.89 4.99 -9.18
C ILE A 10 -32.97 6.00 -9.87
N ALA A 11 -33.18 6.27 -11.16
CA ALA A 11 -32.37 7.23 -11.91
C ALA A 11 -32.47 8.65 -11.32
N VAL A 12 -33.69 9.10 -11.00
CA VAL A 12 -33.91 10.41 -10.38
C VAL A 12 -33.24 10.49 -9.01
N LEU A 13 -33.35 9.44 -8.20
CA LEU A 13 -32.70 9.38 -6.89
C LEU A 13 -31.17 9.50 -7.01
N LEU A 14 -30.56 8.80 -7.97
CA LEU A 14 -29.11 8.85 -8.21
C LEU A 14 -28.65 10.24 -8.68
N VAL A 15 -29.41 10.88 -9.56
CA VAL A 15 -29.11 12.24 -10.03
C VAL A 15 -29.18 13.23 -8.87
N LEU A 16 -30.23 13.17 -8.05
CA LEU A 16 -30.37 14.04 -6.87
C LEU A 16 -29.23 13.81 -5.87
N LEU A 17 -28.85 12.56 -5.62
CA LEU A 17 -27.73 12.23 -4.75
C LEU A 17 -26.42 12.82 -5.26
N GLY A 18 -26.17 12.74 -6.57
CA GLY A 18 -24.99 13.34 -7.21
C GLY A 18 -24.94 14.86 -7.09
N VAL A 19 -26.07 15.56 -7.29
CA VAL A 19 -26.14 17.03 -7.17
C VAL A 19 -25.89 17.47 -5.72
N VAL A 20 -26.46 16.77 -4.75
CA VAL A 20 -26.23 17.05 -3.32
C VAL A 20 -24.75 16.86 -2.95
N GLN A 21 -24.09 15.81 -3.48
CA GLN A 21 -22.67 15.57 -3.25
C GLN A 21 -21.78 16.68 -3.84
N MET A 22 -22.11 17.18 -5.04
CA MET A 22 -21.39 18.30 -5.66
C MET A 22 -21.59 19.61 -4.87
N ALA A 23 -22.82 19.89 -4.42
CA ALA A 23 -23.14 21.06 -3.62
C ALA A 23 -22.44 21.04 -2.24
N ALA A 24 -22.42 19.89 -1.57
CA ALA A 24 -21.71 19.71 -0.29
C ALA A 24 -20.20 19.97 -0.44
N SER A 25 -19.63 19.64 -1.60
CA SER A 25 -18.22 19.88 -1.91
C SER A 25 -17.88 21.37 -2.03
N LEU A 26 -18.82 22.20 -2.51
CA LEU A 26 -18.65 23.65 -2.62
C LEU A 26 -18.76 24.37 -1.26
N VAL A 27 -19.49 23.80 -0.30
CA VAL A 27 -19.72 24.39 1.03
C VAL A 27 -18.60 24.04 2.02
N GLY A 28 -17.66 23.14 1.66
CA GLY A 28 -16.55 22.77 2.53
C GLY A 28 -16.95 22.00 3.79
N SER A 29 -18.24 21.66 3.92
CA SER A 29 -18.72 20.77 4.97
C SER A 29 -18.14 19.38 4.69
N ARG A 30 -17.36 18.85 5.63
CA ARG A 30 -16.80 17.50 5.61
C ARG A 30 -17.69 16.50 6.41
N PRO A 31 -18.99 16.25 6.12
CA PRO A 31 -19.69 15.21 6.86
C PRO A 31 -19.53 13.82 6.22
N PHE A 32 -18.86 13.68 5.08
CA PHE A 32 -18.59 12.38 4.45
C PHE A 32 -17.09 12.15 4.29
N GLY A 33 -16.40 12.01 5.42
CA GLY A 33 -15.21 11.17 5.47
C GLY A 33 -15.58 9.76 4.98
N ASP A 34 -14.69 9.12 4.24
CA ASP A 34 -14.80 7.75 3.67
C ASP A 34 -15.47 7.55 2.30
N GLY A 35 -15.92 8.61 1.61
CA GLY A 35 -16.34 8.51 0.19
C GLY A 35 -15.18 8.31 -0.79
N SER A 36 -13.93 8.55 -0.37
CA SER A 36 -12.72 8.34 -1.19
C SER A 36 -12.48 6.87 -1.54
N ARG A 37 -13.19 5.93 -0.89
CA ARG A 37 -13.20 4.51 -1.29
C ARG A 37 -13.91 4.24 -2.62
N MET A 38 -14.72 5.17 -3.15
CA MET A 38 -15.38 5.00 -4.45
C MET A 38 -14.62 5.65 -5.64
N LEU A 39 -13.55 6.40 -5.39
CA LEU A 39 -12.73 7.00 -6.46
C LEU A 39 -11.77 6.00 -7.14
N TRP A 40 -11.81 4.71 -6.75
CA TRP A 40 -11.06 3.63 -7.42
C TRP A 40 -11.46 3.42 -8.89
N ALA A 41 -12.56 4.01 -9.36
CA ALA A 41 -12.98 3.97 -10.75
C ALA A 41 -12.50 5.15 -11.62
N SER A 42 -11.77 6.12 -11.07
CA SER A 42 -11.31 7.29 -11.84
C SER A 42 -9.87 7.09 -12.37
N PRO A 43 -9.63 7.09 -13.69
CA PRO A 43 -8.31 6.89 -14.31
C PRO A 43 -7.46 8.17 -14.30
N ALA A 44 -7.45 8.91 -13.18
CA ALA A 44 -6.60 10.08 -13.00
C ALA A 44 -5.61 9.82 -11.86
N PRO A 45 -4.37 10.36 -11.92
CA PRO A 45 -3.36 10.17 -10.89
C PRO A 45 -3.75 11.00 -9.66
N GLY A 46 -4.67 10.47 -8.85
CA GLY A 46 -5.10 11.06 -7.60
C GLY A 46 -4.12 10.71 -6.49
N TRP A 47 -2.99 11.42 -6.45
CA TRP A 47 -2.27 11.64 -5.20
C TRP A 47 -3.30 12.15 -4.17
N SER A 48 -3.45 11.45 -3.05
CA SER A 48 -4.44 11.83 -2.05
C SER A 48 -4.01 13.14 -1.36
N PRO A 49 -4.80 14.23 -1.38
CA PRO A 49 -4.49 15.47 -0.67
C PRO A 49 -4.72 15.37 0.86
N GLY A 50 -5.02 14.18 1.39
CA GLY A 50 -5.15 13.92 2.82
C GLY A 50 -3.83 13.75 3.57
N LEU A 51 -2.71 13.60 2.86
CA LEU A 51 -1.37 13.81 3.41
C LEU A 51 -1.10 15.32 3.46
N GLY A 52 -1.78 16.01 4.36
CA GLY A 52 -1.65 17.46 4.52
C GLY A 52 -0.21 17.83 4.86
N ASP A 53 0.43 18.61 3.99
CA ASP A 53 1.63 19.47 4.15
C ASP A 53 2.88 18.93 4.88
N GLN A 54 2.84 17.72 5.41
CA GLN A 54 3.98 16.99 5.90
C GLN A 54 4.60 16.31 4.69
N ARG A 55 5.50 17.03 4.02
CA ARG A 55 6.55 16.40 3.20
C ARG A 55 7.40 15.57 4.14
N ILE A 56 6.90 14.39 4.53
CA ILE A 56 7.67 13.41 5.27
C ILE A 56 8.78 13.00 4.30
N PRO A 57 10.05 13.28 4.62
CA PRO A 57 11.15 12.99 3.71
C PRO A 57 11.09 11.52 3.34
N ILE A 58 11.07 11.21 2.04
CA ILE A 58 11.24 9.85 1.58
C ILE A 58 12.70 9.53 1.85
N THR A 59 12.96 8.76 2.91
CA THR A 59 14.30 8.28 3.19
C THR A 59 14.74 7.40 2.01
N VAL A 60 15.77 7.84 1.28
CA VAL A 60 16.36 7.04 0.20
C VAL A 60 17.07 5.87 0.85
N SER A 61 16.36 4.75 0.95
CA SER A 61 16.86 3.50 1.51
C SER A 61 16.97 2.47 0.41
N GLN A 62 18.06 1.70 0.45
CA GLN A 62 18.10 0.43 -0.24
C GLN A 62 17.23 -0.55 0.55
N ILE A 63 16.28 -1.16 -0.12
CA ILE A 63 15.32 -2.07 0.49
C ILE A 63 15.67 -3.46 0.02
N PHE A 64 15.91 -4.37 0.96
CA PHE A 64 16.16 -5.77 0.66
C PHE A 64 15.00 -6.59 1.22
N LEU A 65 14.45 -7.46 0.40
CA LEU A 65 13.57 -8.52 0.86
C LEU A 65 14.43 -9.72 1.22
N GLN A 66 14.30 -10.20 2.46
CA GLN A 66 15.07 -11.33 2.97
C GLN A 66 14.12 -12.44 3.37
N TRP A 67 14.55 -13.68 3.15
CA TRP A 67 13.83 -14.85 3.58
C TRP A 67 14.79 -16.00 3.80
N ARG A 68 14.31 -17.08 4.40
CA ARG A 68 15.04 -18.33 4.48
C ARG A 68 14.60 -19.25 3.34
N GLY A 69 15.55 -19.75 2.55
CA GLY A 69 15.28 -20.74 1.51
C GLY A 69 14.93 -22.11 2.10
N GLN A 70 14.41 -23.02 1.28
CA GLN A 70 14.14 -24.41 1.72
C GLN A 70 15.38 -25.14 2.24
N ASP A 71 16.56 -24.79 1.72
CA ASP A 71 17.83 -25.37 2.13
C ASP A 71 18.35 -24.81 3.48
N GLY A 72 17.60 -23.89 4.09
CA GLY A 72 17.92 -23.26 5.37
C GLY A 72 18.88 -22.07 5.28
N GLU A 73 19.39 -21.76 4.09
CA GLU A 73 20.20 -20.58 3.80
C GLU A 73 19.35 -19.30 3.76
N TYR A 74 19.96 -18.17 4.10
CA TYR A 74 19.33 -16.87 3.97
C TYR A 74 19.51 -16.33 2.55
N GLU A 75 18.41 -16.01 1.90
CA GLU A 75 18.38 -15.32 0.63
C GLU A 75 17.95 -13.87 0.84
N ALA A 76 18.53 -12.99 0.04
CA ALA A 76 18.22 -11.57 0.07
C ALA A 76 18.18 -11.03 -1.36
N VAL A 77 17.23 -10.13 -1.61
CA VAL A 77 17.11 -9.49 -2.91
C VAL A 77 16.77 -8.03 -2.78
N GLU A 78 17.50 -7.19 -3.49
CA GLU A 78 17.24 -5.76 -3.51
C GLU A 78 15.94 -5.48 -4.26
N LEU A 79 15.08 -4.62 -3.71
CA LEU A 79 13.86 -4.12 -4.34
C LEU A 79 14.14 -2.81 -5.07
N ASP A 80 14.92 -2.91 -6.14
CA ASP A 80 15.27 -1.78 -6.99
C ASP A 80 14.10 -1.34 -7.90
N ALA A 81 14.32 -0.25 -8.64
CA ALA A 81 13.32 0.27 -9.57
C ALA A 81 12.94 -0.73 -10.67
N GLU A 82 13.87 -1.59 -11.09
CA GLU A 82 13.64 -2.58 -12.14
C GLU A 82 12.72 -3.71 -11.64
N ARG A 83 12.98 -4.25 -10.46
CA ARG A 83 12.14 -5.27 -9.83
C ARG A 83 10.77 -4.72 -9.45
N LEU A 84 10.70 -3.51 -8.91
CA LEU A 84 9.42 -2.85 -8.63
C LEU A 84 8.61 -2.55 -9.91
N ALA A 85 9.26 -2.44 -11.08
CA ALA A 85 8.56 -2.31 -12.36
C ALA A 85 7.90 -3.63 -12.81
N ARG A 86 8.32 -4.78 -12.28
CA ARG A 86 7.75 -6.11 -12.58
C ARG A 86 6.41 -6.35 -11.87
N LEU A 87 6.07 -5.54 -10.87
CA LEU A 87 4.78 -5.59 -10.18
C LEU A 87 3.62 -5.54 -11.18
N ARG A 88 2.70 -6.48 -11.05
CA ARG A 88 1.57 -6.67 -11.95
C ARG A 88 0.29 -6.08 -11.36
N GLY A 89 -0.75 -6.02 -12.17
CA GLY A 89 -2.07 -5.54 -11.75
C GLY A 89 -2.27 -4.01 -11.88
N PRO A 90 -3.38 -3.50 -11.32
CA PRO A 90 -3.81 -2.12 -11.51
C PRO A 90 -2.78 -1.09 -11.02
N ALA A 91 -2.67 0.05 -11.73
CA ALA A 91 -1.76 1.13 -11.35
C ALA A 91 -1.90 1.62 -9.89
N PRO A 92 -3.11 1.74 -9.31
CA PRO A 92 -3.26 2.15 -7.91
C PRO A 92 -2.64 1.18 -6.91
N ARG A 93 -2.79 -0.14 -7.15
CA ARG A 93 -2.18 -1.20 -6.32
C ARG A 93 -0.66 -1.09 -6.33
N ARG A 94 -0.07 -0.95 -7.53
CA ARG A 94 1.39 -0.82 -7.70
C ARG A 94 1.94 0.43 -7.02
N ALA A 95 1.24 1.56 -7.14
CA ALA A 95 1.61 2.80 -6.47
C ALA A 95 1.56 2.66 -4.93
N LEU A 96 0.51 2.01 -4.42
CA LEU A 96 0.34 1.76 -2.99
C LEU A 96 1.44 0.87 -2.42
N TYR A 97 1.82 -0.21 -3.12
CA TYR A 97 2.96 -1.04 -2.68
C TYR A 97 4.28 -0.27 -2.67
N ARG A 98 4.58 0.47 -3.75
CA ARG A 98 5.82 1.25 -3.83
C ARG A 98 5.89 2.30 -2.71
N LEU A 99 4.77 2.96 -2.42
CA LEU A 99 4.68 3.93 -1.34
C LEU A 99 4.87 3.27 0.03
N ALA A 100 4.19 2.14 0.27
CA ALA A 100 4.30 1.41 1.53
C ALA A 100 5.72 0.92 1.77
N LEU A 101 6.37 0.34 0.75
CA LEU A 101 7.76 -0.10 0.83
C LEU A 101 8.69 1.08 1.12
N ALA A 102 8.60 2.16 0.33
CA ALA A 102 9.46 3.33 0.49
C ALA A 102 9.30 4.04 1.84
N ARG A 103 8.16 3.86 2.52
CA ARG A 103 7.82 4.52 3.78
C ARG A 103 7.72 3.58 4.97
N GLY A 104 8.17 2.33 4.81
CA GLY A 104 8.04 1.29 5.84
C GLY A 104 8.55 1.73 7.21
N PRO A 105 9.78 2.29 7.33
CA PRO A 105 10.30 2.75 8.61
C PRO A 105 9.44 3.82 9.28
N GLU A 106 8.92 4.79 8.52
CA GLU A 106 8.05 5.83 9.05
C GLU A 106 6.67 5.27 9.44
N LEU A 107 6.14 4.31 8.68
CA LEU A 107 4.85 3.68 8.94
C LEU A 107 4.88 2.78 10.19
N VAL A 108 5.97 2.05 10.43
CA VAL A 108 6.12 1.23 11.65
C VAL A 108 6.37 2.08 12.89
N SER A 109 7.08 3.20 12.73
CA SER A 109 7.36 4.12 13.83
C SER A 109 6.11 4.86 14.33
N ASP A 110 5.10 5.02 13.47
CA ASP A 110 3.83 5.67 13.79
C ASP A 110 2.78 4.65 14.30
N PRO A 111 2.38 4.69 15.59
CA PRO A 111 1.42 3.74 16.15
C PRO A 111 0.08 3.71 15.42
N SER A 112 -0.35 4.84 14.84
CA SER A 112 -1.65 4.95 14.16
C SER A 112 -1.67 4.24 12.81
N ARG A 113 -0.50 4.01 12.19
CA ARG A 113 -0.34 3.43 10.85
C ARG A 113 0.34 2.07 10.85
N ARG A 114 0.91 1.66 11.99
CA ARG A 114 1.61 0.39 12.15
C ARG A 114 0.73 -0.81 11.77
N ASP A 115 -0.52 -0.84 12.22
CA ASP A 115 -1.41 -1.97 11.96
C ASP A 115 -1.86 -2.01 10.50
N GLU A 116 -2.06 -0.85 9.85
CA GLU A 116 -2.36 -0.77 8.43
C GLU A 116 -1.20 -1.30 7.58
N PHE A 117 0.03 -0.89 7.91
CA PHE A 117 1.23 -1.37 7.23
C PHE A 117 1.44 -2.87 7.48
N ARG A 118 1.19 -3.36 8.70
CA ARG A 118 1.25 -4.78 9.02
C ARG A 118 0.29 -5.60 8.16
N ALA A 119 -0.98 -5.18 8.07
CA ALA A 119 -1.98 -5.86 7.25
C ALA A 119 -1.59 -5.88 5.77
N LEU A 120 -0.95 -4.81 5.28
CA LEU A 120 -0.41 -4.76 3.92
C LEU A 120 0.73 -5.76 3.71
N LEU A 121 1.67 -5.85 4.66
CA LEU A 121 2.76 -6.84 4.60
C LEU A 121 2.23 -8.27 4.65
N GLU A 122 1.27 -8.54 5.52
CA GLU A 122 0.63 -9.85 5.63
C GLU A 122 -0.05 -10.23 4.32
N TYR A 123 -0.84 -9.33 3.74
CA TYR A 123 -1.48 -9.55 2.44
C TYR A 123 -0.48 -9.77 1.30
N ALA A 124 0.66 -9.07 1.34
CA ALA A 124 1.64 -9.09 0.27
C ALA A 124 2.59 -10.30 0.34
N LEU A 125 3.05 -10.65 1.54
CA LEU A 125 4.18 -11.55 1.79
C LEU A 125 3.77 -12.87 2.43
N CYS A 126 2.56 -12.99 2.98
CA CYS A 126 2.08 -14.20 3.63
C CYS A 126 1.00 -14.91 2.79
N GLY A 127 0.60 -16.11 3.19
CA GLY A 127 -0.36 -16.95 2.47
C GLY A 127 0.18 -17.41 1.11
N GLU A 128 -0.54 -17.09 0.02
CA GLU A 128 -0.09 -17.36 -1.37
C GLU A 128 1.11 -16.50 -1.82
N ARG A 129 1.51 -15.53 -1.00
CA ARG A 129 2.65 -14.63 -1.21
C ARG A 129 2.62 -13.95 -2.59
N PRO A 130 1.52 -13.25 -2.94
CA PRO A 130 1.31 -12.72 -4.28
C PRO A 130 2.40 -11.74 -4.71
N LEU A 131 2.99 -10.99 -3.78
CA LEU A 131 4.06 -10.05 -4.09
C LEU A 131 5.36 -10.77 -4.50
N LEU A 132 5.68 -11.91 -3.90
CA LEU A 132 6.90 -12.67 -4.25
C LEU A 132 6.85 -13.14 -5.71
N ALA A 133 5.72 -13.73 -6.11
CA ALA A 133 5.52 -14.19 -7.47
C ALA A 133 5.63 -13.04 -8.49
N GLU A 134 5.06 -11.87 -8.16
CA GLU A 134 5.16 -10.67 -9.00
C GLU A 134 6.60 -10.12 -9.11
N LEU A 135 7.40 -10.27 -8.05
CA LEU A 135 8.81 -9.88 -8.02
C LEU A 135 9.74 -10.91 -8.70
N GLY A 136 9.18 -12.02 -9.19
CA GLY A 136 9.94 -13.11 -9.83
C GLY A 136 10.66 -14.03 -8.84
N ILE A 137 10.21 -14.06 -7.59
CA ILE A 137 10.66 -14.99 -6.55
C ILE A 137 9.63 -16.12 -6.50
N ASP A 138 10.09 -17.37 -6.58
CA ASP A 138 9.20 -18.52 -6.46
C ASP A 138 8.65 -18.61 -5.02
N PRO A 139 7.33 -18.47 -4.79
CA PRO A 139 6.77 -18.59 -3.44
C PRO A 139 7.09 -19.92 -2.77
N ALA A 140 7.31 -20.98 -3.55
CA ALA A 140 7.64 -22.31 -3.04
C ALA A 140 9.08 -22.40 -2.53
N SER A 141 10.02 -21.59 -3.04
CA SER A 141 11.41 -21.61 -2.56
C SER A 141 11.59 -20.97 -1.18
N VAL A 142 10.58 -20.23 -0.71
CA VAL A 142 10.63 -19.49 0.55
C VAL A 142 10.13 -20.35 1.72
N ALA A 143 11.01 -20.68 2.65
CA ALA A 143 10.69 -21.36 3.90
C ALA A 143 10.65 -20.36 5.07
N GLY A 144 9.53 -20.29 5.78
CA GLY A 144 9.41 -19.44 6.98
C GLY A 144 9.13 -17.96 6.70
N GLU A 145 9.62 -17.11 7.61
CA GLU A 145 9.33 -15.68 7.67
C GLU A 145 10.09 -14.89 6.59
N VAL A 146 9.42 -13.84 6.12
CA VAL A 146 9.98 -12.88 5.15
C VAL A 146 10.16 -11.55 5.88
N SER A 147 11.30 -10.90 5.69
CA SER A 147 11.59 -9.60 6.30
C SER A 147 12.03 -8.57 5.26
N LEU A 148 11.79 -7.31 5.56
CA LEU A 148 12.26 -6.15 4.80
C LEU A 148 13.41 -5.52 5.58
N GLN A 149 14.59 -5.47 4.98
CA GLN A 149 15.74 -4.77 5.52
C GLN A 149 15.92 -3.44 4.79
N TYR A 150 15.98 -2.37 5.56
CA TYR A 150 16.19 -1.01 5.08
C TYR A 150 17.60 -0.56 5.43
N GLN A 151 18.43 -0.36 4.41
CA GLN A 151 19.76 0.22 4.54
C GLN A 151 19.70 1.69 4.13
N ARG A 152 20.14 2.60 4.99
CA ARG A 152 20.13 4.03 4.65
C ARG A 152 21.29 4.34 3.70
N VAL A 153 20.99 5.02 2.60
CA VAL A 153 22.02 5.59 1.73
C VAL A 153 22.42 6.95 2.30
N VAL A 154 23.29 6.96 3.31
CA VAL A 154 23.91 8.22 3.79
C VAL A 154 25.42 8.09 3.63
N GLU A 155 26.04 9.03 2.90
CA GLU A 155 27.51 9.15 2.78
C GLU A 155 28.22 9.49 4.11
N ARG A 156 27.48 9.63 5.21
CA ARG A 156 28.00 9.95 6.52
C ARG A 156 27.68 8.81 7.48
N GLU A 157 28.75 8.17 7.93
CA GLU A 157 28.85 7.17 8.99
C GLU A 157 27.98 7.58 10.18
N ASP A 158 26.78 7.01 10.26
CA ASP A 158 25.82 7.19 11.34
C ASP A 158 25.59 5.80 11.95
N ASP A 159 25.76 5.70 13.27
CA ASP A 159 25.85 4.47 14.10
C ASP A 159 24.55 3.62 14.12
N GLY A 160 23.51 4.05 13.40
CA GLY A 160 22.20 3.40 13.34
C GLY A 160 22.15 2.36 12.23
N GLY A 161 22.57 1.13 12.53
CA GLY A 161 22.54 -0.01 11.62
C GLY A 161 21.21 -0.27 10.89
N PRO A 162 21.13 -1.30 10.03
CA PRO A 162 19.97 -1.52 9.17
C PRO A 162 18.68 -1.70 9.97
N ILE A 163 17.60 -1.08 9.51
CA ILE A 163 16.26 -1.26 10.11
C ILE A 163 15.66 -2.52 9.49
N VAL A 164 15.38 -3.53 10.29
CA VAL A 164 14.73 -4.77 9.85
C VAL A 164 13.27 -4.75 10.29
N ILE A 165 12.37 -4.98 9.35
CA ILE A 165 10.92 -5.09 9.58
C ILE A 165 10.49 -6.48 9.16
N GLU A 166 10.08 -7.30 10.13
CA GLU A 166 9.59 -8.66 9.87
C GLU A 166 8.11 -8.62 9.45
N ALA A 167 7.76 -9.40 8.42
CA ALA A 167 6.37 -9.61 8.07
C ALA A 167 5.78 -10.64 9.03
N PRO A 168 4.74 -10.29 9.81
CA PRO A 168 4.13 -11.23 10.73
C PRO A 168 3.23 -12.17 9.94
N CYS A 169 3.78 -13.29 9.51
CA CYS A 169 2.99 -14.36 8.92
C CYS A 169 2.42 -15.26 10.01
N PRO A 170 1.11 -15.56 9.98
CA PRO A 170 0.47 -16.49 10.92
C PRO A 170 0.84 -17.95 10.69
#